data_AF-A0A4Y8LQH2-F1
#
_entry.id   AF-A0A4Y8LQH2-F1
#
_cell.length_a   1.000
_cell.length_b   1.000
_cell.length_c   1.000
_cell.angle_alpha   90.00
_cell.angle_beta   90.00
_cell.angle_gamma   90.00
#
_symmetry.space_group_name_H-M   'P 1'
#
loop_
_entity.id
_entity.type
_entity.pdbx_description
1 polymer ?
#
loop_
_entity_poly.entity_id
_entity_poly.type
_entity_poly.pdbx_seq_one_letter_code
_entity_poly.pdbx_strand_id
1 'polypeptide(L)'
;MFEYITGITIGSLAAYISLDLDANWYLGIIAISVWAFVSLGIEFLQMKSKKMRDFIDSKGTVLIKDGKVLEDNLKKERLSTDDLMEQLRKKTVFKVADVEFAVMEPSGDINVLLTRENQPLTPKHLGIKVSPEQEPQAVIMDGKIMDEPLATLGLSREWLNTELEKLGAAIENVFLGQVDSYGQLYVDLYDDQIKVPLPQKKAVLFSTLKKCEADLMLFGLTTRNKKAKNMYEHCAKQMEEIISELKPVLHR
;
A
#
# COMPACT_ATOMS: atom_id res chain seq x y z
N MET A 1 -21.83 10.00 -3.52
CA MET A 1 -22.70 10.81 -4.42
C MET A 1 -23.69 11.67 -3.64
N PHE A 2 -24.42 11.12 -2.66
CA PHE A 2 -25.36 11.87 -1.82
C PHE A 2 -24.75 13.08 -1.11
N GLU A 3 -23.60 12.92 -0.45
CA GLU A 3 -22.87 14.02 0.22
C GLU A 3 -22.50 15.16 -0.74
N TYR A 4 -22.15 14.84 -1.98
CA TYR A 4 -21.80 15.82 -3.01
C TYR A 4 -23.03 16.65 -3.43
N ILE A 5 -24.17 16.01 -3.62
CA ILE A 5 -25.45 16.69 -3.92
C ILE A 5 -25.84 17.58 -2.73
N THR A 6 -25.75 17.06 -1.51
CA THR A 6 -26.03 17.81 -0.27
C THR A 6 -25.13 19.04 -0.14
N GLY A 7 -23.83 18.91 -0.41
CA GLY A 7 -22.90 20.04 -0.40
C GLY A 7 -23.27 21.12 -1.42
N ILE A 8 -23.58 20.74 -2.67
CA ILE A 8 -24.02 21.69 -3.71
C ILE A 8 -25.32 22.39 -3.31
N THR A 9 -26.31 21.64 -2.82
CA THR A 9 -27.60 22.22 -2.41
C THR A 9 -27.46 23.21 -1.26
N ILE A 10 -26.69 22.89 -0.22
CA ILE A 10 -26.42 23.81 0.89
C ILE A 10 -25.65 25.04 0.41
N GLY A 11 -24.63 24.86 -0.44
CA GLY A 11 -23.89 25.97 -1.05
C GLY A 11 -24.79 26.90 -1.88
N SER A 12 -25.71 26.33 -2.67
CA SER A 12 -26.68 27.09 -3.46
C SER A 12 -27.67 27.86 -2.59
N LEU A 13 -28.13 27.27 -1.48
CA LEU A 13 -29.00 27.94 -0.51
C LEU A 13 -28.26 29.07 0.20
N ALA A 14 -27.03 28.84 0.63
CA ALA A 14 -26.20 29.87 1.26
C ALA A 14 -25.93 31.04 0.30
N ALA A 15 -25.62 30.76 -0.96
CA ALA A 15 -25.44 31.79 -1.99
C ALA A 15 -26.73 32.59 -2.24
N TYR A 16 -27.87 31.91 -2.33
CA TYR A 16 -29.18 32.55 -2.49
C TYR A 16 -29.48 33.51 -1.34
N ILE A 17 -29.26 33.08 -0.09
CA ILE A 17 -29.45 33.90 1.10
C ILE A 17 -28.49 35.09 1.15
N SER A 18 -27.28 34.95 0.59
CA SER A 18 -26.28 36.02 0.57
C SER A 18 -26.54 37.07 -0.52
N LEU A 19 -27.27 36.73 -1.58
CA LEU A 19 -27.52 37.61 -2.74
C LEU A 19 -28.84 38.36 -2.63
N ASP A 20 -29.83 37.78 -1.95
CA ASP A 20 -31.19 38.34 -1.85
C ASP A 20 -31.35 39.18 -0.57
N LEU A 21 -31.08 40.49 -0.68
CA LEU A 21 -31.11 41.45 0.44
C LEU A 21 -32.53 41.75 0.96
N ASP A 22 -33.56 41.49 0.14
CA ASP A 22 -34.97 41.67 0.49
C ASP A 22 -35.59 40.41 1.11
N ALA A 23 -34.88 39.28 1.05
CA ALA A 23 -35.31 38.04 1.68
C ALA A 23 -35.10 38.11 3.19
N ASN A 24 -36.13 37.65 3.91
CA ASN A 24 -36.07 37.44 5.35
C ASN A 24 -34.95 36.45 5.71
N TRP A 25 -33.82 36.93 6.21
CA TRP A 25 -32.64 36.12 6.57
C TRP A 25 -32.95 34.88 7.43
N TYR A 26 -33.98 34.96 8.28
CA TYR A 26 -34.45 33.86 9.12
C TYR A 26 -35.04 32.69 8.31
N LEU A 27 -35.68 32.95 7.16
CA LEU A 27 -36.17 31.90 6.26
C LEU A 27 -35.01 31.11 5.67
N GLY A 28 -33.88 31.78 5.40
CA GLY A 28 -32.66 31.14 4.93
C GLY A 28 -32.08 30.15 5.94
N ILE A 29 -31.98 30.57 7.20
CA ILE A 29 -31.52 29.71 8.30
C ILE A 29 -32.46 28.53 8.52
N ILE A 30 -33.78 28.76 8.44
CA ILE A 30 -34.78 27.69 8.54
C ILE A 30 -34.60 26.69 7.39
N ALA A 31 -34.44 27.16 6.15
CA ALA A 31 -34.25 26.31 4.98
C ALA A 31 -32.98 25.44 5.09
N ILE A 32 -31.85 26.03 5.48
CA ILE A 32 -30.60 25.29 5.71
C ILE A 32 -30.78 24.26 6.84
N SER A 33 -31.44 24.65 7.94
CA SER A 33 -31.66 23.76 9.08
C SER A 33 -32.54 22.57 8.70
N VAL A 34 -33.65 22.80 8.01
CA VAL A 34 -34.55 21.75 7.53
C VAL A 34 -33.80 20.80 6.59
N TRP A 35 -33.02 21.35 5.64
CA TRP A 35 -32.24 20.53 4.72
C TRP A 35 -31.16 19.70 5.44
N ALA A 36 -30.49 20.27 6.44
CA ALA A 36 -29.53 19.55 7.27
C ALA A 36 -30.19 18.40 8.04
N PHE A 37 -31.35 18.63 8.67
CA PHE A 37 -32.08 17.58 9.38
C PHE A 37 -32.58 16.47 8.46
N VAL A 38 -33.06 16.82 7.26
CA VAL A 38 -33.48 15.84 6.25
C VAL A 38 -32.28 15.00 5.79
N SER A 39 -31.14 15.66 5.52
CA SER A 39 -29.92 14.97 5.09
C SER A 39 -29.41 13.99 6.15
N LEU A 40 -29.32 14.44 7.41
CA LEU A 40 -28.95 13.58 8.55
C LEU A 40 -29.96 12.46 8.78
N GLY A 41 -31.26 12.73 8.60
CA GLY A 41 -32.31 11.72 8.71
C GLY A 41 -32.17 10.61 7.66
N ILE A 42 -31.88 10.99 6.41
CA ILE A 42 -31.64 10.04 5.31
C ILE A 42 -30.39 9.21 5.59
N GLU A 43 -29.30 9.83 6.04
CA GLU A 43 -28.06 9.13 6.40
C GLU A 43 -28.28 8.11 7.53
N PHE A 44 -29.00 8.52 8.58
CA PHE A 44 -29.36 7.64 9.69
C PHE A 44 -30.22 6.44 9.24
N LEU A 45 -31.16 6.68 8.31
CA LEU A 45 -31.99 5.62 7.73
C LEU A 45 -31.17 4.63 6.88
N GLN A 46 -30.18 5.10 6.12
CA GLN A 46 -29.26 4.26 5.34
C GLN A 46 -28.34 3.42 6.23
N MET A 47 -27.88 3.99 7.35
CA MET A 47 -27.11 3.25 8.34
C MET A 47 -27.94 2.12 8.96
N LYS A 48 -29.19 2.40 9.33
CA LYS A 48 -30.06 1.46 10.04
C LYS A 48 -30.69 0.39 9.14
N SER A 49 -30.93 0.69 7.86
CA SER A 49 -31.64 -0.19 6.93
C SER A 49 -30.82 -0.48 5.69
N LYS A 50 -30.42 -1.75 5.53
CA LYS A 50 -29.78 -2.24 4.30
C LYS A 50 -30.66 -2.02 3.08
N LYS A 51 -31.99 -2.19 3.17
CA LYS A 51 -32.90 -1.93 2.04
C LYS A 51 -32.93 -0.47 1.62
N MET A 52 -32.85 0.46 2.59
CA MET A 52 -32.80 1.90 2.28
C MET A 52 -31.46 2.26 1.65
N ARG A 53 -30.37 1.71 2.19
CA ARG A 53 -29.04 1.83 1.60
C ARG A 53 -29.01 1.30 0.18
N ASP A 54 -29.46 0.08 -0.05
CA ASP A 54 -29.49 -0.56 -1.37
C ASP A 54 -30.39 0.15 -2.41
N PHE A 55 -31.35 0.97 -1.94
CA PHE A 55 -32.22 1.76 -2.80
C PHE A 55 -31.60 3.12 -3.16
N ILE A 56 -30.88 3.74 -2.22
CA ILE A 56 -30.24 5.05 -2.38
C ILE A 56 -28.84 4.90 -3.00
N ASP A 57 -28.02 4.04 -2.41
CA ASP A 57 -26.76 3.56 -2.95
C ASP A 57 -27.07 2.34 -3.82
N SER A 58 -27.01 2.52 -5.14
CA SER A 58 -27.15 1.41 -6.08
C SER A 58 -26.22 0.26 -5.65
N LYS A 59 -26.65 -0.98 -5.84
CA LYS A 59 -25.79 -2.14 -5.58
C LYS A 59 -24.95 -2.43 -6.81
N GLY A 60 -23.72 -2.90 -6.59
CA GLY A 60 -22.93 -3.42 -7.68
C GLY A 60 -23.62 -4.61 -8.37
N THR A 61 -23.51 -4.66 -9.70
CA THR A 61 -24.13 -5.70 -10.53
C THR A 61 -23.09 -6.68 -11.03
N VAL A 62 -23.33 -7.98 -10.79
CA VAL A 62 -22.43 -9.04 -11.26
C VAL A 62 -22.57 -9.20 -12.77
N LEU A 63 -21.47 -9.06 -13.50
CA LEU A 63 -21.43 -9.17 -14.96
C LEU A 63 -20.85 -10.50 -15.44
N ILE A 64 -19.88 -11.05 -14.70
CA ILE A 64 -19.28 -12.37 -14.99
C ILE A 64 -19.29 -13.18 -13.71
N LYS A 65 -19.68 -14.44 -13.79
CA LYS A 65 -19.62 -15.39 -12.69
C LYS A 65 -19.20 -16.77 -13.20
N ASP A 66 -18.21 -17.38 -12.55
CA ASP A 66 -17.67 -18.69 -12.87
C ASP A 66 -17.24 -18.78 -14.35
N GLY A 67 -16.59 -17.74 -14.86
CA GLY A 67 -16.16 -17.64 -16.27
C GLY A 67 -17.27 -17.37 -17.29
N LYS A 68 -18.52 -17.21 -16.86
CA LYS A 68 -19.68 -16.98 -17.74
C LYS A 68 -20.17 -15.55 -17.65
N VAL A 69 -20.35 -14.93 -18.81
CA VAL A 69 -20.98 -13.61 -18.94
C VAL A 69 -22.46 -13.75 -18.61
N LEU A 70 -22.99 -12.83 -17.79
CA LEU A 70 -24.41 -12.78 -17.42
C LEU A 70 -25.12 -11.74 -18.30
N GLU A 71 -25.65 -12.18 -19.44
CA GLU A 71 -26.21 -11.31 -20.48
C GLU A 71 -27.41 -10.49 -19.98
N ASP A 72 -28.21 -11.07 -19.09
CA ASP A 72 -29.35 -10.37 -18.48
C ASP A 72 -28.90 -9.20 -17.61
N ASN A 73 -27.73 -9.31 -16.97
CA ASN A 73 -27.19 -8.24 -16.14
C ASN A 73 -26.50 -7.17 -16.98
N LEU A 74 -25.81 -7.55 -18.06
CA LEU A 74 -25.32 -6.60 -19.06
C LEU A 74 -26.46 -5.74 -19.63
N LYS A 75 -27.61 -6.36 -19.96
CA LYS A 75 -28.79 -5.63 -20.44
C LYS A 75 -29.36 -4.66 -19.41
N LYS A 76 -29.40 -5.05 -18.12
CA LYS A 76 -29.85 -4.17 -17.03
C LYS A 76 -28.96 -2.95 -16.87
N GLU A 77 -27.65 -3.15 -16.96
CA GLU A 77 -26.65 -2.08 -16.91
C GLU A 77 -26.44 -1.36 -18.24
N ARG A 78 -27.20 -1.73 -19.29
CA ARG A 78 -27.11 -1.16 -20.65
C ARG A 78 -25.70 -1.26 -21.26
N LEU A 79 -24.98 -2.33 -20.96
CA LEU A 79 -23.66 -2.61 -21.48
C LEU A 79 -23.72 -3.56 -22.67
N SER A 80 -22.99 -3.22 -23.74
CA SER A 80 -22.71 -4.15 -24.81
C SER A 80 -21.56 -5.10 -24.43
N THR A 81 -21.40 -6.18 -25.20
CA THR A 81 -20.23 -7.06 -25.06
C THR A 81 -18.93 -6.31 -25.36
N ASP A 82 -18.96 -5.33 -26.27
CA ASP A 82 -17.79 -4.52 -26.61
C ASP A 82 -17.38 -3.63 -25.43
N ASP A 83 -18.35 -3.03 -24.72
CA ASP A 83 -18.10 -2.23 -23.51
C ASP A 83 -17.48 -3.08 -22.40
N LEU A 84 -18.03 -4.28 -22.17
CA LEU A 84 -17.48 -5.23 -21.20
C LEU A 84 -16.02 -5.56 -21.56
N MET A 85 -15.76 -5.89 -22.82
CA MET A 85 -14.41 -6.23 -23.30
C MET A 85 -13.44 -5.05 -23.24
N GLU A 86 -13.89 -3.82 -23.48
CA GLU A 86 -13.08 -2.62 -23.29
C GLU A 86 -12.68 -2.44 -21.82
N GLN A 87 -13.65 -2.57 -20.91
CA GLN A 87 -13.42 -2.42 -19.47
C GLN A 87 -12.49 -3.50 -18.92
N LEU A 88 -12.63 -4.75 -19.36
CA LEU A 88 -11.71 -5.84 -19.00
C LEU A 88 -10.28 -5.52 -19.48
N ARG A 89 -10.13 -5.01 -20.70
CA ARG A 89 -8.81 -4.62 -21.24
C ARG A 89 -8.17 -3.45 -20.47
N LYS A 90 -8.96 -2.49 -19.99
CA LYS A 90 -8.47 -1.42 -19.08
C LYS A 90 -7.89 -1.98 -17.77
N LYS A 91 -8.29 -3.19 -17.37
CA LYS A 91 -7.74 -3.94 -16.22
C LYS A 91 -6.70 -4.99 -16.63
N THR A 92 -6.14 -4.89 -17.84
CA THR A 92 -5.14 -5.82 -18.39
C THR A 92 -5.67 -7.25 -18.61
N VAL A 93 -7.00 -7.41 -18.71
CA VAL A 93 -7.64 -8.70 -18.96
C VAL A 93 -8.16 -8.76 -20.40
N PHE A 94 -7.55 -9.61 -21.23
CA PHE A 94 -7.87 -9.71 -22.66
C PHE A 94 -8.79 -10.88 -22.99
N LYS A 95 -8.91 -11.86 -22.10
CA LYS A 95 -9.76 -13.05 -22.29
C LYS A 95 -10.78 -13.12 -21.16
N VAL A 96 -12.06 -13.22 -21.53
CA VAL A 96 -13.15 -13.44 -20.56
C VAL A 96 -12.95 -14.75 -19.80
N ALA A 97 -12.37 -15.77 -20.44
CA ALA A 97 -12.10 -17.06 -19.81
C ALA A 97 -11.13 -16.97 -18.62
N ASP A 98 -10.32 -15.92 -18.53
CA ASP A 98 -9.39 -15.69 -17.41
C ASP A 98 -10.09 -15.02 -16.22
N VAL A 99 -11.38 -14.69 -16.34
CA VAL A 99 -12.17 -14.00 -15.31
C VAL A 99 -13.05 -14.99 -14.55
N GLU A 100 -12.81 -15.13 -13.25
CA GLU A 100 -13.68 -15.90 -12.35
C GLU A 100 -14.95 -15.11 -12.03
N PHE A 101 -14.79 -13.82 -11.71
CA PHE A 101 -15.88 -12.97 -11.26
C PHE A 101 -15.63 -11.52 -11.68
N ALA A 102 -16.67 -10.85 -12.19
CA ALA A 102 -16.62 -9.41 -12.46
C ALA A 102 -17.89 -8.73 -11.93
N VAL A 103 -17.71 -7.59 -11.29
CA VAL A 103 -18.80 -6.75 -10.74
C VAL A 103 -18.64 -5.32 -11.24
N MET A 104 -19.73 -4.74 -11.70
CA MET A 104 -19.83 -3.31 -11.94
C MET A 104 -20.23 -2.61 -10.65
N GLU A 105 -19.41 -1.70 -10.17
CA GLU A 105 -19.73 -0.84 -9.05
C GLU A 105 -20.71 0.27 -9.45
N PRO A 106 -21.39 0.92 -8.50
CA PRO A 106 -22.26 2.07 -8.76
C PRO A 106 -21.57 3.25 -9.45
N SER A 107 -20.23 3.34 -9.34
CA SER A 107 -19.43 4.32 -10.07
C SER A 107 -19.40 4.08 -11.58
N GLY A 108 -19.79 2.88 -12.04
CA GLY A 108 -19.61 2.40 -13.41
C GLY A 108 -18.27 1.69 -13.63
N ASP A 109 -17.40 1.61 -12.61
CA ASP A 109 -16.16 0.86 -12.70
C ASP A 109 -16.41 -0.64 -12.61
N ILE A 110 -15.68 -1.42 -13.42
CA ILE A 110 -15.71 -2.87 -13.36
C ILE A 110 -14.50 -3.38 -12.57
N ASN A 111 -14.78 -4.09 -11.49
CA ASN A 111 -13.80 -4.84 -10.71
C ASN A 111 -13.78 -6.30 -11.17
N VAL A 112 -12.57 -6.86 -11.30
CA VAL A 112 -12.34 -8.18 -11.90
C VAL A 112 -11.53 -9.04 -10.95
N LEU A 113 -12.00 -10.26 -10.72
CA LEU A 113 -11.26 -11.33 -10.06
C LEU A 113 -10.85 -12.34 -11.13
N LEU A 114 -9.55 -12.52 -11.31
CA LEU A 114 -9.00 -13.53 -12.20
C LEU A 114 -9.19 -14.94 -11.63
N THR A 115 -9.21 -15.93 -12.51
CA THR A 115 -9.14 -17.34 -12.13
C THR A 115 -7.83 -17.62 -11.37
N ARG A 116 -7.82 -18.69 -10.56
CA ARG A 116 -6.72 -18.97 -9.61
C ARG A 116 -5.38 -19.13 -10.31
N GLU A 117 -5.37 -19.77 -11.48
CA GLU A 117 -4.19 -19.99 -12.31
C GLU A 117 -3.64 -18.72 -12.96
N ASN A 118 -4.47 -17.68 -13.11
CA ASN A 118 -4.11 -16.39 -13.70
C ASN A 118 -3.82 -15.31 -12.64
N GLN A 119 -3.99 -15.60 -11.34
CA GLN A 119 -3.66 -14.67 -10.26
C GLN A 119 -2.13 -14.58 -10.05
N PRO A 120 -1.60 -13.38 -9.72
CA PRO A 120 -0.18 -13.22 -9.43
C PRO A 120 0.24 -14.06 -8.22
N LEU A 121 1.46 -14.60 -8.28
CA LEU A 121 2.02 -15.37 -7.17
C LEU A 121 2.27 -14.46 -5.96
N THR A 122 1.81 -14.89 -4.79
CA THR A 122 2.11 -14.25 -3.51
C THR A 122 3.24 -15.01 -2.81
N PRO A 123 4.02 -14.37 -1.92
CA PRO A 123 5.04 -15.07 -1.12
C PRO A 123 4.48 -16.30 -0.37
N LYS A 124 3.21 -16.24 0.03
CA LYS A 124 2.49 -17.34 0.67
C LYS A 124 2.37 -18.59 -0.23
N HIS A 125 2.18 -18.42 -1.54
CA HIS A 125 2.15 -19.54 -2.49
C HIS A 125 3.49 -20.27 -2.59
N LEU A 126 4.59 -19.57 -2.28
CA LEU A 126 5.96 -20.11 -2.32
C LEU A 126 6.44 -20.63 -0.96
N GLY A 127 5.60 -20.60 0.07
CA GLY A 127 6.00 -20.95 1.45
C GLY A 127 6.98 -19.97 2.07
N ILE A 128 7.19 -18.80 1.46
CA ILE A 128 8.10 -17.78 1.97
C ILE A 128 7.39 -17.04 3.10
N LYS A 129 7.96 -17.12 4.31
CA LYS A 129 7.53 -16.29 5.43
C LYS A 129 8.11 -14.90 5.25
N VAL A 130 7.25 -13.94 4.95
CA VAL A 130 7.58 -12.52 4.98
C VAL A 130 7.25 -11.96 6.36
N SER A 131 8.18 -11.24 6.97
CA SER A 131 7.89 -10.48 8.19
C SER A 131 6.92 -9.35 7.85
N PRO A 132 6.02 -8.96 8.76
CA PRO A 132 5.20 -7.77 8.59
C PRO A 132 6.10 -6.55 8.34
N GLU A 133 5.89 -5.86 7.24
CA GLU A 133 6.52 -4.57 6.98
C GLU A 133 5.82 -3.53 7.84
N GLN A 134 6.58 -2.85 8.70
CA GLN A 134 6.07 -1.71 9.44
C GLN A 134 6.14 -0.47 8.55
N GLU A 135 5.17 0.43 8.70
CA GLU A 135 5.12 1.66 7.94
C GLU A 135 6.42 2.47 8.12
N PRO A 136 7.17 2.73 7.04
CA PRO A 136 8.39 3.51 7.12
C PRO A 136 8.09 4.93 7.64
N GLN A 137 8.81 5.36 8.66
CA GLN A 137 8.56 6.62 9.33
C GLN A 137 9.47 7.72 8.78
N ALA A 138 8.89 8.88 8.43
CA ALA A 138 9.66 10.06 8.07
C ALA A 138 10.27 10.69 9.34
N VAL A 139 11.59 10.59 9.48
CA VAL A 139 12.35 11.10 10.63
C VAL A 139 12.99 12.47 10.37
N ILE A 140 13.11 12.86 9.10
CA ILE A 140 13.52 14.21 8.69
C ILE A 140 12.60 14.68 7.57
N MET A 141 12.10 15.90 7.69
CA MET A 141 11.37 16.59 6.61
C MET A 141 11.85 18.04 6.54
N ASP A 142 12.18 18.50 5.34
CA ASP A 142 12.62 19.87 5.05
C ASP A 142 13.75 20.36 5.98
N GLY A 143 14.73 19.50 6.24
CA GLY A 143 15.86 19.78 7.13
C GLY A 143 15.50 19.85 8.62
N LYS A 144 14.33 19.39 9.03
CA LYS A 144 13.90 19.34 10.44
C LYS A 144 13.70 17.90 10.90
N ILE A 145 14.20 17.61 12.10
CA ILE A 145 14.03 16.30 12.74
C ILE A 145 12.61 16.15 13.27
N MET A 146 12.01 14.99 13.01
CA MET A 146 10.70 14.60 13.51
C MET A 146 10.87 13.68 14.73
N ASP A 147 10.72 14.25 15.94
CA ASP A 147 10.97 13.52 17.19
C ASP A 147 9.96 12.41 17.49
N GLU A 148 8.69 12.66 17.20
CA GLU A 148 7.63 11.70 17.47
C GLU A 148 7.81 10.42 16.63
N PRO A 149 8.01 10.49 15.30
CA PRO A 149 8.37 9.32 14.49
C PRO A 149 9.65 8.59 14.95
N LEU A 150 10.68 9.33 15.38
CA LEU A 150 11.89 8.73 15.96
C LEU A 150 11.59 7.94 17.24
N ALA A 151 10.82 8.55 18.15
CA ALA A 151 10.43 7.93 19.41
C ALA A 151 9.54 6.70 19.21
N THR A 152 8.63 6.72 18.22
CA THR A 152 7.80 5.56 17.85
C THR A 152 8.65 4.39 17.38
N LEU A 153 9.76 4.65 16.69
CA LEU A 153 10.72 3.63 16.29
C LEU A 153 11.72 3.24 17.41
N GLY A 154 11.66 3.90 18.57
CA GLY A 154 12.62 3.72 19.65
C GLY A 154 14.04 4.21 19.30
N LEU A 155 14.15 5.12 18.33
CA LEU A 155 15.40 5.69 17.87
C LEU A 155 15.62 7.06 18.50
N SER A 156 16.89 7.43 18.68
CA SER A 156 17.26 8.72 19.27
C SER A 156 17.80 9.69 18.21
N ARG A 157 17.86 10.97 18.55
CA ARG A 157 18.48 11.99 17.68
C ARG A 157 19.97 11.70 17.44
N GLU A 158 20.65 11.15 18.45
CA GLU A 158 22.06 10.77 18.36
C GLU A 158 22.26 9.66 17.33
N TRP A 159 21.35 8.68 17.28
CA TRP A 159 21.35 7.66 16.24
C TRP A 159 21.21 8.27 14.85
N LEU A 160 20.26 9.20 14.68
CA LEU A 160 20.00 9.85 13.40
C LEU A 160 21.23 10.66 12.92
N ASN A 161 21.83 11.43 13.82
CA ASN A 161 23.04 12.20 13.53
C ASN A 161 24.20 11.27 13.13
N THR A 162 24.36 10.14 13.83
CA THR A 162 25.40 9.15 13.51
C THR A 162 25.20 8.54 12.11
N GLU A 163 23.96 8.22 11.73
CA GLU A 163 23.67 7.68 10.39
C GLU A 163 23.87 8.75 9.30
N LEU A 164 23.51 10.02 9.55
CA LEU A 164 23.76 11.12 8.63
C LEU A 164 25.26 11.42 8.44
N GLU A 165 26.05 11.36 9.51
CA GLU A 165 27.50 11.52 9.46
C GLU A 165 28.17 10.44 8.59
N LYS A 166 27.71 9.18 8.69
CA LYS A 166 28.18 8.08 7.82
C LYS A 166 27.91 8.34 6.34
N LEU A 167 26.83 9.07 6.04
CA LEU A 167 26.45 9.45 4.68
C LEU A 167 27.08 10.77 4.23
N GLY A 168 27.76 11.50 5.13
CA GLY A 168 28.34 12.82 4.85
C GLY A 168 27.29 13.91 4.60
N ALA A 169 26.06 13.72 5.09
CA ALA A 169 24.95 14.65 4.88
C ALA A 169 24.72 15.53 6.12
N ALA A 170 24.59 16.84 5.90
CA ALA A 170 24.14 17.76 6.95
C ALA A 170 22.61 17.76 7.01
N ILE A 171 22.04 17.77 8.22
CA ILE A 171 20.57 17.74 8.45
C ILE A 171 19.87 18.82 7.62
N GLU A 172 20.42 20.04 7.60
CA GLU A 172 19.86 21.19 6.88
C GLU A 172 19.74 20.97 5.36
N ASN A 173 20.55 20.07 4.81
CA ASN A 173 20.54 19.72 3.38
C ASN A 173 19.69 18.49 3.07
N VAL A 174 19.03 17.89 4.07
CA VAL A 174 18.14 16.73 3.89
C VAL A 174 16.73 17.21 3.61
N PHE A 175 16.22 16.91 2.42
CA PHE A 175 14.81 17.15 2.07
C PHE A 175 13.91 16.11 2.74
N LEU A 176 14.28 14.82 2.65
CA LEU A 176 13.52 13.72 3.25
C LEU A 176 14.47 12.68 3.87
N GLY A 177 14.22 12.32 5.12
CA GLY A 177 14.86 11.19 5.80
C GLY A 177 13.80 10.20 6.26
N GLN A 178 13.88 8.95 5.81
CA GLN A 178 12.91 7.92 6.15
C GLN A 178 13.61 6.68 6.71
N VAL A 179 13.05 6.10 7.77
CA VAL A 179 13.55 4.86 8.36
C VAL A 179 12.56 3.74 8.11
N ASP A 180 13.06 2.66 7.51
CA ASP A 180 12.27 1.45 7.27
C ASP A 180 12.19 0.53 8.49
N SER A 181 11.41 -0.56 8.38
CA SER A 181 11.25 -1.56 9.44
C SER A 181 12.54 -2.31 9.81
N TYR A 182 13.61 -2.16 9.03
CA TYR A 182 14.92 -2.77 9.26
C TYR A 182 15.92 -1.79 9.90
N GLY A 183 15.51 -0.56 10.21
CA GLY A 183 16.39 0.47 10.75
C GLY A 183 17.39 0.98 9.71
N GLN A 184 17.01 0.97 8.42
CA GLN A 184 17.78 1.58 7.35
C GLN A 184 17.27 3.01 7.13
N LEU A 185 18.17 3.98 7.25
CA LEU A 185 17.90 5.37 6.93
C LEU A 185 18.09 5.58 5.42
N TYR A 186 17.00 5.92 4.73
CA TYR A 186 17.03 6.54 3.41
C TYR A 186 17.11 8.05 3.58
N VAL A 187 17.94 8.71 2.77
CA VAL A 187 18.12 10.17 2.79
C VAL A 187 18.05 10.69 1.36
N ASP A 188 17.20 11.68 1.16
CA ASP A 188 17.10 12.50 -0.03
C ASP A 188 17.58 13.91 0.31
N LEU A 189 18.45 14.47 -0.54
CA LEU A 189 19.05 15.78 -0.32
C LEU A 189 18.39 16.81 -1.24
N TYR A 190 18.44 18.09 -0.86
CA TYR A 190 17.98 19.18 -1.74
C TYR A 190 18.81 19.31 -3.02
N ASP A 191 20.05 18.84 -3.00
CA ASP A 191 20.92 18.81 -4.16
C ASP A 191 20.85 17.42 -4.84
N ASP A 192 20.01 17.34 -5.87
CA ASP A 192 19.80 16.13 -6.69
C ASP A 192 21.08 15.61 -7.39
N GLN A 193 22.15 16.42 -7.44
CA GLN A 193 23.43 15.98 -8.02
C GLN A 193 24.24 15.12 -7.04
N ILE A 194 23.95 15.20 -5.74
CA ILE A 194 24.62 14.42 -4.71
C ILE A 194 23.91 13.08 -4.55
N LYS A 195 24.47 12.03 -5.17
CA LYS A 195 23.95 10.67 -5.00
C LYS A 195 24.30 10.12 -3.62
N VAL A 196 23.32 10.05 -2.74
CA VAL A 196 23.45 9.32 -1.48
C VAL A 196 23.45 7.81 -1.78
N PRO A 197 24.41 7.03 -1.25
CA PRO A 197 24.43 5.60 -1.46
C PRO A 197 23.20 4.94 -0.82
N LEU A 198 22.46 4.15 -1.62
CA LEU A 198 21.32 3.38 -1.13
C LEU A 198 21.75 2.44 0.02
N PRO A 199 20.89 2.19 1.03
CA PRO A 199 21.24 1.32 2.15
C PRO A 199 21.61 -0.12 1.75
N GLN A 200 22.91 -0.44 1.71
CA GLN A 200 23.40 -1.76 1.28
C GLN A 200 23.44 -2.83 2.39
N LYS A 201 22.83 -2.60 3.57
CA LYS A 201 22.98 -3.49 4.75
C LYS A 201 22.62 -4.95 4.42
N LYS A 202 21.60 -5.20 3.59
CA LYS A 202 21.21 -6.55 3.13
C LYS A 202 22.27 -7.23 2.26
N ALA A 203 22.80 -6.50 1.27
CA ALA A 203 23.85 -7.00 0.38
C ALA A 203 25.16 -7.27 1.14
N VAL A 204 25.53 -6.37 2.06
CA VAL A 204 26.70 -6.52 2.93
C VAL A 204 26.54 -7.72 3.86
N LEU A 205 25.38 -7.89 4.49
CA LEU A 205 25.08 -9.05 5.34
C LEU A 205 25.19 -10.36 4.54
N PHE A 206 24.59 -10.42 3.35
CA PHE A 206 24.69 -11.59 2.47
C PHE A 206 26.15 -11.91 2.09
N SER A 207 26.92 -10.90 1.69
CA SER A 207 28.35 -11.07 1.36
C SER A 207 29.18 -11.54 2.56
N THR A 208 28.85 -11.06 3.76
CA THR A 208 29.51 -11.44 5.02
C THR A 208 29.18 -12.88 5.39
N LEU A 209 27.92 -13.30 5.27
CA LEU A 209 27.51 -14.68 5.50
C LEU A 209 28.24 -15.62 4.52
N LYS A 210 28.29 -15.27 3.23
CA LYS A 210 29.04 -16.03 2.22
C LYS A 210 30.53 -16.11 2.50
N LYS A 211 31.13 -15.02 3.00
CA LYS A 211 32.53 -15.02 3.44
C LYS A 211 32.73 -15.97 4.62
N CYS A 212 31.89 -15.92 5.64
CA CYS A 212 31.96 -16.83 6.79
C CYS A 212 31.84 -18.30 6.37
N GLU A 213 30.93 -18.62 5.45
CA GLU A 213 30.78 -19.96 4.87
C GLU A 213 32.09 -20.43 4.21
N ALA A 214 32.70 -19.58 3.36
CA ALA A 214 33.95 -19.88 2.68
C ALA A 214 35.13 -20.07 3.66
N ASP A 215 35.21 -19.22 4.70
CA ASP A 215 36.24 -19.32 5.74
C ASP A 215 36.12 -20.64 6.52
N LEU A 216 34.89 -21.08 6.86
CA LEU A 216 34.65 -22.37 7.51
C LEU A 216 35.10 -23.55 6.64
N MET A 217 34.80 -23.52 5.33
CA MET A 217 35.28 -24.55 4.40
C MET A 217 36.81 -24.57 4.34
N LEU A 218 37.45 -23.40 4.26
CA LEU A 218 38.91 -23.28 4.25
C LEU A 218 39.53 -23.85 5.53
N PHE A 219 38.98 -23.56 6.72
CA PHE A 219 39.47 -24.14 7.97
C PHE A 219 39.30 -25.66 8.03
N GLY A 220 38.20 -26.20 7.51
CA GLY A 220 38.00 -27.65 7.37
C GLY A 220 39.02 -28.32 6.44
N LEU A 221 39.39 -27.67 5.34
CA LEU A 221 40.37 -28.19 4.37
C LEU A 221 41.81 -28.13 4.89
N THR A 222 42.15 -27.11 5.67
CA THR A 222 43.51 -26.83 6.16
C THR A 222 43.84 -27.54 7.47
N THR A 223 42.84 -27.91 8.28
CA THR A 223 43.09 -28.50 9.60
C THR A 223 43.55 -29.95 9.53
N ARG A 224 44.60 -30.29 10.31
CA ARG A 224 45.12 -31.66 10.44
C ARG A 224 44.39 -32.47 11.52
N ASN A 225 43.58 -31.82 12.35
CA ASN A 225 42.82 -32.48 13.41
C ASN A 225 41.47 -32.98 12.87
N LYS A 226 41.29 -34.30 12.85
CA LYS A 226 40.09 -34.96 12.32
C LYS A 226 38.79 -34.51 13.00
N LYS A 227 38.82 -34.21 14.31
CA LYS A 227 37.65 -33.73 15.06
C LYS A 227 37.29 -32.30 14.66
N ALA A 228 38.29 -31.43 14.51
CA ALA A 228 38.09 -30.05 14.06
C ALA A 228 37.60 -30.00 12.60
N LYS A 229 38.13 -30.88 11.74
CA LYS A 229 37.67 -31.00 10.35
C LYS A 229 36.17 -31.28 10.26
N ASN A 230 35.71 -32.33 10.95
CA ASN A 230 34.29 -32.69 10.96
C ASN A 230 33.42 -31.56 11.53
N MET A 231 33.91 -30.83 12.54
CA MET A 231 33.20 -29.68 13.11
C MET A 231 33.04 -28.54 12.09
N TYR A 232 34.12 -28.14 11.41
CA TYR A 232 34.07 -27.07 10.40
C TYR A 232 33.21 -27.45 9.20
N GLU A 233 33.30 -28.70 8.72
CA GLU A 233 32.46 -29.20 7.63
C GLU A 233 30.97 -29.18 8.01
N HIS A 234 30.65 -29.57 9.25
CA HIS A 234 29.27 -29.51 9.75
C HIS A 234 28.76 -28.06 9.82
N CYS A 235 29.56 -27.14 10.39
CA CYS A 235 29.19 -25.73 10.47
C CYS A 235 29.05 -25.07 9.09
N ALA A 236 29.92 -25.39 8.12
CA ALA A 236 29.83 -24.87 6.76
C ALA A 236 28.52 -25.30 6.10
N LYS A 237 28.13 -26.57 6.26
CA LYS A 237 26.86 -27.09 5.73
C LYS A 237 25.64 -26.42 6.35
N GLN A 238 25.65 -26.23 7.68
CA GLN A 238 24.58 -25.49 8.37
C GLN A 238 24.50 -24.03 7.88
N MET A 239 25.65 -23.39 7.65
CA MET A 239 25.71 -22.02 7.13
C MET A 239 25.16 -21.95 5.70
N GLU A 240 25.46 -22.94 4.85
CA GLU A 240 24.91 -23.04 3.48
C GLU A 240 23.38 -23.16 3.48
N GLU A 241 22.82 -24.00 4.35
CA GLU A 241 21.37 -24.15 4.53
C GLU A 241 20.71 -22.82 4.95
N ILE A 242 21.26 -22.15 5.96
CA ILE A 242 20.77 -20.84 6.43
C ILE A 242 20.86 -19.78 5.31
N ILE A 243 21.98 -19.72 4.59
CA ILE A 243 22.14 -18.75 3.49
C ILE A 243 21.13 -19.04 2.36
N SER A 244 20.83 -20.30 2.08
CA SER A 244 19.81 -20.68 1.10
C SER A 244 18.41 -20.22 1.51
N GLU A 245 18.06 -20.36 2.79
CA GLU A 245 16.79 -19.88 3.34
C GLU A 245 16.67 -18.34 3.33
N LEU A 246 17.77 -17.64 3.60
CA LEU A 246 17.80 -16.17 3.67
C LEU A 246 17.99 -15.48 2.31
N LYS A 247 18.48 -16.19 1.30
CA LYS A 247 18.71 -15.68 -0.07
C LYS A 247 17.50 -14.88 -0.64
N PRO A 248 16.24 -15.35 -0.58
CA PRO A 248 15.11 -14.59 -1.12
C PRO A 248 14.83 -13.26 -0.38
N VAL A 249 15.28 -13.13 0.87
CA VAL A 249 15.07 -11.92 1.70
C VAL A 249 16.21 -10.92 1.53
N LEU A 250 17.44 -11.42 1.37
CA LEU A 250 18.66 -10.60 1.31
C LEU A 250 19.04 -10.12 -0.10
N HIS A 251 18.47 -10.73 -1.15
CA HIS A 251 18.79 -10.43 -2.55
C HIS A 251 17.73 -9.57 -3.26
N ARG A 252 16.90 -8.87 -2.48
CA ARG A 252 15.81 -8.01 -2.96
C ARG A 252 16.10 -6.55 -2.68
#